data_AF-A0A1G4EDZ4-F1
#
_entry.id   AF-A0A1G4EDZ4-F1
#
_cell.length_a   1.000
_cell.length_b   1.000
_cell.length_c   1.000
_cell.angle_alpha   90.00
_cell.angle_beta   90.00
_cell.angle_gamma   90.00
#
_symmetry.space_group_name_H-M   'P 1'
#
loop_
_entity.id
_entity.type
_entity.pdbx_description
1 polymer ?
#
loop_
_entity_poly.entity_id
_entity_poly.type
_entity_poly.pdbx_seq_one_letter_code
_entity_poly.pdbx_strand_id
1 'polypeptide(L)'
;MSLISPEVQSPKVYSPLHEITSIDGDLFYYTEEEKKALKYRINLQDYFFNELITLELLVLDCIRNQSALRLDGYLPLQKLESNDRMCFFIKDLHFKETIQNEPSTFHIRKRNLLDELDAEILEGKMTARLERQLLQ
;
A
#
# COMPACT_ATOMS: atom_id res chain seq x y z
N MET A 1 -27.71 -37.67 -24.30
CA MET A 1 -26.29 -37.30 -24.44
C MET A 1 -26.25 -35.82 -24.78
N SER A 2 -25.99 -34.96 -23.80
CA SER A 2 -25.98 -33.51 -24.00
C SER A 2 -24.59 -33.06 -24.44
N LEU A 3 -24.51 -32.47 -25.62
CA LEU A 3 -23.29 -31.91 -26.18
C LEU A 3 -22.95 -30.62 -25.43
N ILE A 4 -21.81 -30.64 -24.73
CA ILE A 4 -21.24 -29.49 -24.03
C ILE A 4 -20.78 -28.50 -25.11
N SER A 5 -21.39 -27.32 -25.15
CA SER A 5 -20.94 -26.21 -25.99
C SER A 5 -19.52 -25.79 -25.56
N PRO A 6 -18.59 -25.54 -26.49
CA PRO A 6 -17.29 -25.01 -26.13
C PRO A 6 -17.48 -23.58 -25.62
N GLU A 7 -17.06 -23.32 -24.38
CA GLU A 7 -16.96 -21.97 -23.83
C GLU A 7 -16.06 -21.15 -24.76
N VAL A 8 -16.65 -20.14 -25.41
CA VAL A 8 -15.92 -19.13 -26.17
C VAL A 8 -15.12 -18.32 -25.15
N GLN A 9 -13.86 -18.69 -24.95
CA GLN A 9 -12.90 -17.85 -24.24
C GLN A 9 -12.85 -16.51 -24.98
N SER A 10 -13.43 -15.49 -24.36
CA SER A 10 -13.35 -14.12 -24.86
C SER A 10 -11.88 -13.75 -25.05
N PRO A 11 -11.51 -12.97 -26.09
CA PRO A 11 -10.14 -12.56 -26.29
C PRO A 11 -9.67 -11.85 -25.02
N LYS A 12 -8.60 -12.36 -24.39
CA LYS A 12 -7.91 -11.67 -23.30
C LYS A 12 -7.49 -10.31 -23.87
N VAL A 13 -8.20 -9.25 -23.47
CA VAL A 13 -7.81 -7.89 -23.77
C VAL A 13 -6.46 -7.71 -23.10
N TYR A 14 -5.39 -7.63 -23.90
CA TYR A 14 -4.06 -7.37 -23.37
C TYR A 14 -4.07 -5.95 -22.80
N SER A 15 -4.03 -5.83 -21.47
CA SER A 15 -3.88 -4.55 -20.80
C SER A 15 -2.57 -3.90 -21.27
N PRO A 16 -2.56 -2.59 -21.58
CA PRO A 16 -1.34 -1.89 -21.97
C PRO A 16 -0.27 -2.07 -20.89
N LEU A 17 0.92 -2.53 -21.30
CA LEU A 17 2.08 -2.61 -20.42
C LEU A 17 2.78 -1.24 -20.41
N HIS A 18 3.19 -0.82 -19.22
CA HIS A 18 3.98 0.38 -18.99
C HIS A 18 5.37 0.00 -18.52
N GLU A 19 6.33 0.83 -18.86
CA GLU A 19 7.73 0.67 -18.50
C GLU A 19 8.09 1.64 -17.37
N ILE A 20 8.87 1.16 -16.41
CA ILE A 20 9.49 1.98 -15.36
C ILE A 20 10.90 1.48 -15.08
N THR A 21 11.83 2.40 -14.90
CA THR A 21 13.20 2.09 -14.51
C THR A 21 13.32 2.18 -12.99
N SER A 22 14.00 1.22 -12.37
CA SER A 22 14.37 1.31 -10.95
C SER A 22 15.44 2.38 -10.74
N ILE A 23 15.66 2.76 -9.48
CA ILE A 23 16.76 3.66 -9.09
C ILE A 23 18.12 3.08 -9.53
N ASP A 24 18.26 1.76 -9.52
CA ASP A 24 19.48 1.05 -9.94
C ASP A 24 19.65 0.99 -11.47
N GLY A 25 18.66 1.44 -12.26
CA GLY A 25 18.71 1.44 -13.73
C GLY A 25 18.10 0.21 -14.41
N ASP A 26 17.50 -0.72 -13.65
CA ASP A 26 16.86 -1.91 -14.18
C ASP A 26 15.47 -1.57 -14.74
N LEU A 27 15.13 -2.12 -15.92
CA LEU A 27 13.83 -1.90 -16.56
C LEU A 27 12.79 -2.92 -16.08
N PHE A 28 11.65 -2.41 -15.63
CA PHE A 28 10.51 -3.20 -15.19
C PHE A 28 9.24 -2.83 -15.95
N TYR A 29 8.32 -3.78 -15.98
CA TYR A 29 7.00 -3.62 -16.59
C TYR A 29 5.91 -3.74 -15.54
N TYR A 30 4.89 -2.89 -15.69
CA TYR A 30 3.69 -2.89 -14.87
C TYR A 30 2.45 -2.69 -15.73
N THR A 31 1.31 -3.16 -15.23
CA THR A 31 0.03 -3.16 -15.95
C THR A 31 -0.71 -1.82 -15.79
N GLU A 32 -1.68 -1.55 -16.67
CA GLU A 32 -2.61 -0.43 -16.48
C GLU A 32 -3.41 -0.53 -15.17
N GLU A 33 -3.71 -1.75 -14.71
CA GLU A 33 -4.37 -2.01 -13.44
C GLU A 33 -3.50 -1.53 -12.26
N GLU A 34 -2.21 -1.89 -12.25
CA GLU A 34 -1.25 -1.38 -11.27
C GLU A 34 -1.12 0.13 -11.33
N LYS A 35 -1.05 0.70 -12.55
CA LYS A 35 -1.02 2.15 -12.74
C LYS A 35 -2.23 2.84 -12.10
N LYS A 36 -3.43 2.30 -12.33
CA LYS A 36 -4.68 2.83 -11.73
C LYS A 36 -4.66 2.69 -10.22
N ALA A 37 -4.24 1.56 -9.69
CA ALA A 37 -4.11 1.34 -8.25
C ALA A 37 -3.18 2.36 -7.58
N LEU A 38 -2.02 2.62 -8.20
CA LEU A 38 -1.10 3.66 -7.76
C LEU A 38 -1.73 5.05 -7.82
N LYS A 39 -2.41 5.42 -8.92
CA LYS A 39 -3.08 6.72 -9.05
C LYS A 39 -4.10 6.99 -7.93
N TYR A 40 -4.77 5.97 -7.38
CA TYR A 40 -5.69 6.16 -6.26
C TYR A 40 -4.99 6.55 -4.95
N ARG A 41 -3.73 6.16 -4.78
CA ARG A 41 -2.90 6.42 -3.59
C ARG A 41 -1.99 7.63 -3.75
N ILE A 42 -2.04 8.31 -4.89
CA ILE A 42 -1.20 9.46 -5.21
C ILE A 42 -2.07 10.71 -5.35
N ASN A 43 -1.59 11.82 -4.80
CA ASN A 43 -2.17 13.13 -5.04
C ASN A 43 -1.62 13.73 -6.35
N LEU A 44 -2.34 13.51 -7.44
CA LEU A 44 -1.97 13.91 -8.81
C LEU A 44 -2.37 15.35 -9.17
N GLN A 45 -2.61 16.23 -8.20
CA GLN A 45 -3.22 17.56 -8.43
C GLN A 45 -2.66 18.28 -9.66
N ASP A 46 -1.33 18.44 -9.72
CA ASP A 46 -0.65 19.23 -10.75
C ASP A 46 0.20 18.40 -11.71
N TYR A 47 0.24 17.07 -11.55
CA TYR A 47 1.21 16.20 -12.25
C TYR A 47 0.54 15.02 -12.97
N PHE A 48 1.00 14.73 -14.18
CA PHE A 48 0.72 13.46 -14.83
C PHE A 48 1.55 12.34 -14.20
N PHE A 49 1.04 11.10 -14.24
CA PHE A 49 1.71 9.95 -13.64
C PHE A 49 3.15 9.75 -14.14
N ASN A 50 3.39 9.94 -15.43
CA ASN A 50 4.72 9.77 -16.03
C ASN A 50 5.67 10.91 -15.62
N GLU A 51 5.15 12.09 -15.31
CA GLU A 51 5.95 13.22 -14.82
C GLU A 51 6.45 12.94 -13.40
N LEU A 52 5.66 12.26 -12.56
CA LEU A 52 6.11 11.85 -11.24
C LEU A 52 7.34 10.93 -11.31
N ILE A 53 7.41 10.06 -12.31
CA ILE A 53 8.59 9.19 -12.54
C ILE A 53 9.77 10.04 -13.01
N THR A 54 9.54 10.92 -13.97
CA THR A 54 10.59 11.77 -14.58
C THR A 54 11.19 12.76 -13.58
N LEU A 55 10.39 13.25 -12.63
CA LEU A 55 10.79 14.18 -11.57
C LEU A 55 11.31 13.46 -10.31
N GLU A 56 11.51 12.14 -10.36
CA GLU A 56 11.94 11.31 -9.23
C GLU A 56 11.01 11.43 -8.00
N LEU A 57 9.77 11.85 -8.20
CA LEU A 57 8.75 11.93 -7.15
C LEU A 57 8.16 10.56 -6.86
N LEU A 58 8.04 9.72 -7.89
CA LEU A 58 7.66 8.31 -7.83
C LEU A 58 8.84 7.47 -8.34
N VAL A 59 9.35 6.57 -7.51
CA VAL A 59 10.50 5.72 -7.83
C VAL A 59 10.18 4.26 -7.58
N LEU A 60 10.84 3.37 -8.31
CA LEU A 60 10.78 1.92 -8.08
C LEU A 60 12.12 1.48 -7.48
N ASP A 61 12.08 0.83 -6.32
CA ASP A 61 13.28 0.33 -5.68
C ASP A 61 13.00 -0.95 -4.87
N CYS A 62 14.07 -1.63 -4.45
CA CYS A 62 14.02 -2.80 -3.61
C CYS A 62 13.46 -2.45 -2.23
N ILE A 63 12.57 -3.30 -1.71
CA ILE A 63 11.97 -3.14 -0.37
C ILE A 63 13.05 -3.05 0.73
N ARG A 64 14.22 -3.66 0.52
CA ARG A 64 15.35 -3.59 1.46
C ARG A 64 15.84 -2.15 1.68
N ASN A 65 15.70 -1.28 0.69
CA ASN A 65 16.12 0.12 0.73
C ASN A 65 15.06 1.05 1.33
N GLN A 66 13.89 0.52 1.72
CA GLN A 66 12.77 1.30 2.27
C GLN A 66 13.19 2.23 3.43
N SER A 67 14.09 1.78 4.31
CA SER A 67 14.54 2.58 5.45
C SER A 67 15.33 3.83 5.01
N ALA A 68 16.18 3.70 4.00
CA ALA A 68 16.93 4.82 3.44
C ALA A 68 15.98 5.79 2.72
N LEU A 69 15.10 5.26 1.87
CA LEU A 69 14.10 6.05 1.16
C LEU A 69 13.15 6.80 2.10
N ARG A 70 12.81 6.22 3.26
CA ARG A 70 12.03 6.90 4.30
C ARG A 70 12.75 8.11 4.90
N LEU A 71 14.07 8.04 5.09
CA LEU A 71 14.87 9.18 5.55
C LEU A 71 14.88 10.29 4.49
N ASP A 72 14.85 9.92 3.21
CA ASP A 72 14.75 10.85 2.09
C ASP A 72 13.31 11.36 1.84
N GLY A 73 12.36 11.01 2.71
CA GLY A 73 10.97 11.47 2.64
C GLY A 73 10.10 10.73 1.63
N TYR A 74 10.47 9.50 1.26
CA TYR A 74 9.61 8.62 0.46
C TYR A 74 8.80 7.65 1.33
N LEU A 75 7.58 7.37 0.89
CA LEU A 75 6.67 6.40 1.47
C LEU A 75 6.40 5.25 0.50
N PRO A 76 6.33 4.00 0.99
CA PRO A 76 5.98 2.85 0.16
C PRO A 76 4.51 2.94 -0.26
N LEU A 77 4.24 2.65 -1.54
CA LEU A 77 2.89 2.63 -2.09
C LEU A 77 2.38 1.21 -2.29
N GLN A 78 3.03 0.45 -3.15
CA GLN A 78 2.59 -0.88 -3.58
C GLN A 78 3.80 -1.66 -4.08
N LYS A 79 3.80 -2.97 -3.89
CA LYS A 79 4.78 -3.86 -4.52
C LYS A 79 4.46 -4.02 -6.00
N LEU A 80 5.50 -4.20 -6.79
CA LEU A 80 5.35 -4.55 -8.21
C LEU A 80 4.81 -5.99 -8.32
N GLU A 81 3.76 -6.22 -9.10
CA GLU A 81 3.16 -7.56 -9.22
C GLU A 81 4.12 -8.56 -9.89
N SER A 82 4.92 -8.09 -10.83
CA SER A 82 5.91 -8.93 -11.52
C SER A 82 7.13 -9.28 -10.67
N ASN A 83 7.40 -8.51 -9.59
CA ASN A 83 8.53 -8.74 -8.70
C ASN A 83 8.21 -8.27 -7.28
N ASP A 84 8.01 -9.22 -6.38
CA ASP A 84 7.68 -9.04 -4.96
C ASP A 84 8.79 -8.41 -4.11
N ARG A 85 10.00 -8.26 -4.68
CA ARG A 85 11.13 -7.56 -4.06
C ARG A 85 11.14 -6.07 -4.37
N MET A 86 10.46 -5.64 -5.43
CA MET A 86 10.39 -4.24 -5.85
C MET A 86 9.12 -3.58 -5.34
N CYS A 87 9.23 -2.32 -4.95
CA CYS A 87 8.14 -1.52 -4.44
C CYS A 87 8.19 -0.12 -5.04
N PHE A 88 7.01 0.38 -5.38
CA PHE A 88 6.83 1.78 -5.73
C PHE A 88 6.90 2.63 -4.47
N PHE A 89 7.66 3.71 -4.52
CA PHE A 89 7.82 4.67 -3.46
C PHE A 89 7.48 6.06 -3.98
N ILE A 90 6.83 6.88 -3.16
CA ILE A 90 6.48 8.26 -3.53
C ILE A 90 6.91 9.24 -2.45
N LYS A 91 7.31 10.45 -2.84
CA LYS A 91 7.54 11.53 -1.88
C LYS A 91 6.28 11.78 -1.05
N ASP A 92 6.46 11.96 0.25
CA ASP A 92 5.40 12.15 1.26
C ASP A 92 4.40 13.26 0.86
N LEU A 93 4.89 14.36 0.29
CA LEU A 93 4.05 15.47 -0.20
C LEU A 93 2.98 15.05 -1.23
N HIS A 94 3.27 14.01 -2.02
CA HIS A 94 2.36 13.49 -3.05
C HIS A 94 1.65 12.21 -2.61
N PHE A 95 1.94 11.71 -1.41
CA PHE A 95 1.22 10.57 -0.86
C PHE A 95 -0.20 10.99 -0.49
N LYS A 96 -1.19 10.36 -1.12
CA LYS A 96 -2.57 10.53 -0.70
C LYS A 96 -2.83 9.49 0.37
N GLU A 97 -2.94 9.96 1.61
CA GLU A 97 -3.45 9.16 2.73
C GLU A 97 -4.90 8.76 2.43
N THR A 98 -5.03 7.72 1.63
CA THR A 98 -6.27 7.01 1.46
C THR A 98 -6.47 6.30 2.77
N ILE A 99 -7.53 6.65 3.49
CA ILE A 99 -8.06 5.93 4.66
C ILE A 99 -8.54 4.55 4.17
N GLN A 100 -7.64 3.73 3.65
CA GLN A 100 -7.79 2.30 3.63
C GLN A 100 -7.19 1.87 4.94
N ASN A 101 -8.07 1.50 5.88
CA ASN A 101 -7.72 0.77 7.08
C ASN A 101 -6.82 -0.41 6.70
N GLU A 102 -5.50 -0.21 6.68
CA GLU A 102 -4.57 -1.32 6.77
C GLU A 102 -4.85 -1.96 8.13
N PRO A 103 -5.26 -3.24 8.20
CA PRO A 103 -5.45 -3.90 9.49
C PRO A 103 -4.15 -3.98 10.31
N SER A 104 -2.98 -3.76 9.69
CA SER A 104 -1.67 -3.80 10.33
C SER A 104 -1.46 -2.71 11.38
N THR A 105 -1.93 -1.48 11.18
CA THR A 105 -1.77 -0.37 12.15
C THR A 105 -2.89 -0.32 13.18
N PHE A 106 -4.08 -0.81 12.83
CA PHE A 106 -5.19 -0.95 13.77
C PHE A 106 -4.86 -1.95 14.89
N HIS A 107 -4.14 -3.03 14.58
CA HIS A 107 -3.69 -4.00 15.58
C HIS A 107 -2.61 -3.46 16.51
N ILE A 108 -1.72 -2.58 16.05
CA ILE A 108 -0.65 -2.02 16.90
C ILE A 108 -1.25 -1.08 17.95
N ARG A 109 -2.19 -0.20 17.55
CA ARG A 109 -2.87 0.68 18.51
C ARG A 109 -3.82 -0.06 19.45
N LYS A 110 -4.49 -1.12 18.98
CA LYS A 110 -5.34 -1.97 19.85
C LYS A 110 -4.55 -2.82 20.84
N ARG A 111 -3.35 -3.31 20.48
CA ARG A 111 -2.49 -4.07 21.41
C ARG A 111 -2.05 -3.21 22.59
N ASN A 112 -1.56 -2.00 22.31
CA ASN A 112 -1.16 -1.08 23.39
C ASN A 112 -2.34 -0.76 24.33
N LEU A 113 -3.56 -0.63 23.81
CA LEU A 113 -4.74 -0.39 24.63
C LEU A 113 -5.12 -1.60 25.50
N LEU A 114 -4.98 -2.83 24.98
CA LEU A 114 -5.24 -4.06 25.73
C LEU A 114 -4.20 -4.28 26.82
N ASP A 115 -2.92 -4.03 26.52
CA ASP A 115 -1.83 -4.17 27.50
C ASP A 115 -1.97 -3.15 28.65
N GLU A 116 -2.43 -1.92 28.35
CA GLU A 116 -2.75 -0.91 29.37
C GLU A 116 -3.93 -1.34 30.26
N LEU A 117 -4.99 -1.89 29.66
CA LEU A 117 -6.17 -2.36 30.39
C LEU A 117 -5.85 -3.58 31.26
N ASP A 118 -5.05 -4.52 30.75
CA ASP A 118 -4.61 -5.70 31.50
C ASP A 118 -3.74 -5.30 32.71
N ALA A 119 -2.87 -4.30 32.55
CA ALA A 119 -2.12 -3.72 33.66
C ALA A 119 -3.05 -3.07 34.70
N GLU A 120 -4.06 -2.31 34.28
CA GLU A 120 -5.05 -1.70 35.18
C GLU A 120 -5.86 -2.75 35.97
N ILE A 121 -6.25 -3.86 35.32
CA ILE A 121 -6.96 -4.99 35.95
C ILE A 121 -6.05 -5.72 36.96
N LEU A 122 -4.79 -5.99 36.59
CA LEU A 122 -3.83 -6.66 37.47
C LEU A 122 -3.43 -5.79 38.68
N GLU A 123 -3.40 -4.46 38.52
CA GLU A 123 -3.19 -3.51 39.62
C GLU A 123 -4.45 -3.28 40.48
N GLY A 124 -5.60 -3.86 40.11
CA GLY A 124 -6.84 -3.75 40.88
C GLY A 124 -7.46 -2.35 40.90
N LYS A 125 -7.07 -1.47 39.98
CA LYS A 125 -7.57 -0.08 39.90
C LYS A 125 -8.78 -0.04 38.98
N MET A 126 -9.98 -0.09 39.56
CA MET A 126 -11.23 0.11 38.81
C MET A 126 -11.33 1.58 38.37
N THR A 127 -10.89 1.88 37.14
CA THR A 127 -11.03 3.23 36.57
C THR A 127 -12.41 3.39 35.93
N ALA A 128 -12.94 4.62 35.89
CA ALA A 128 -14.21 4.93 35.21
C ALA A 128 -14.20 4.58 33.71
N ARG A 129 -13.01 4.39 33.11
CA ARG A 129 -12.82 3.90 31.74
C ARG A 129 -13.11 2.40 31.64
N LEU A 130 -12.57 1.60 32.57
CA LEU A 130 -12.82 0.17 32.69
C LEU A 130 -14.30 -0.13 32.99
N GLU A 131 -14.93 0.62 33.91
CA GLU A 131 -16.35 0.47 34.22
C GLU A 131 -17.27 0.68 33.00
N ARG A 132 -16.98 1.69 32.18
CA ARG A 132 -17.77 1.97 30.97
C ARG A 132 -17.64 0.88 29.90
N GLN A 133 -16.53 0.15 29.87
CA GLN A 133 -16.31 -0.92 28.89
C GLN A 133 -16.82 -2.28 29.35
N LEU A 134 -16.98 -2.51 30.67
CA LEU A 134 -17.58 -3.74 31.21
C LEU A 134 -19.11 -3.73 31.23
N LEU A 135 -19.73 -2.54 31.18
CA LEU A 135 -21.19 -2.36 31.24
C LEU A 135 -21.88 -2.24 29.86
N GLN A 136 -21.14 -2.47 28.76
CA GLN A 136 -21.70 -2.66 27.40
C GLN A 136 -21.69 -4.13 27.01
#